data_AF-A0A1Q7XAQ1-F1
#
_entry.id   AF-A0A1Q7XAQ1-F1
#
_cell.length_a   1.000
_cell.length_b   1.000
_cell.length_c   1.000
_cell.angle_alpha   90.00
_cell.angle_beta   90.00
_cell.angle_gamma   90.00
#
_symmetry.space_group_name_H-M   'P 1'
#
loop_
_entity.id
_entity.type
_entity.pdbx_description
1 polymer ?
#
loop_
_entity_poly.entity_id
_entity_poly.type
_entity_poly.pdbx_seq_one_letter_code
_entity_poly.pdbx_strand_id
1 'polypeptide(L)'
;MSKDTKSNGLADIVYSNNQNQVRKSEGKPVYIKDELDEPKYKIANPELFAKSREILGNLISKRMKTSGGTDIDWLIEHNGGFIILELKTFFDDRILISRAQMSAYMKLYENLLKCHVLFIGHDDIVFTNLDDPVWLFEISQWRSGTVPHVERSLTDTTYNENEIAGYRIEREFMEKIDVKILRDKIDSIWLEFEHRII
;
A
#
# COMPACT_ATOMS: atom_id res chain seq x y z
N MET A 1 -31.97 -32.66 -36.63
CA MET A 1 -31.84 -31.24 -36.25
C MET A 1 -32.06 -31.16 -34.75
N SER A 2 -31.22 -30.65 -33.86
CA SER A 2 -29.85 -30.14 -33.86
C SER A 2 -29.26 -30.58 -32.50
N LYS A 3 -28.01 -31.04 -32.47
CA LYS A 3 -27.27 -31.28 -31.23
C LYS A 3 -26.71 -29.93 -30.77
N ASP A 4 -27.12 -29.44 -29.60
CA ASP A 4 -26.39 -28.38 -28.90
C ASP A 4 -25.77 -28.94 -27.63
N THR A 5 -24.52 -29.34 -27.82
CA THR A 5 -23.55 -29.68 -26.79
C THR A 5 -23.20 -28.38 -26.06
N LYS A 6 -23.62 -28.22 -24.80
CA LYS A 6 -23.14 -27.13 -23.94
C LYS A 6 -21.65 -27.36 -23.69
N SER A 7 -20.82 -26.41 -24.11
CA SER A 7 -19.40 -26.40 -23.80
C SER A 7 -19.23 -26.10 -22.30
N ASN A 8 -18.82 -27.09 -21.52
CA ASN A 8 -18.25 -26.82 -20.21
C ASN A 8 -16.88 -26.18 -20.45
N GLY A 9 -16.79 -24.87 -20.24
CA GLY A 9 -15.55 -24.14 -20.45
C GLY A 9 -14.49 -24.57 -19.44
N LEU A 10 -13.21 -24.38 -19.79
CA LEU A 10 -12.08 -24.55 -18.86
C LEU A 10 -12.30 -23.79 -17.54
N ALA A 11 -13.03 -22.68 -17.58
CA ALA A 11 -13.43 -21.91 -16.41
C ALA A 11 -14.28 -22.73 -15.40
N ASP A 12 -15.26 -23.52 -15.85
CA ASP A 12 -16.14 -24.29 -14.96
C ASP A 12 -15.39 -25.46 -14.28
N ILE A 13 -14.37 -26.01 -14.95
CA ILE A 13 -13.48 -27.06 -14.42
C ILE A 13 -12.54 -26.48 -13.35
N VAL A 14 -12.05 -25.26 -13.55
CA VAL A 14 -11.18 -24.57 -12.58
C VAL A 14 -11.96 -24.14 -11.33
N TYR A 15 -13.19 -23.65 -11.47
CA TYR A 15 -14.02 -23.26 -10.33
C TYR A 15 -14.46 -24.45 -9.48
N SER A 16 -14.71 -25.61 -10.09
CA SER A 16 -15.16 -26.82 -9.37
C SER A 16 -14.03 -27.50 -8.59
N ASN A 17 -12.79 -27.46 -9.10
CA ASN A 17 -11.64 -28.10 -8.46
C ASN A 17 -11.06 -27.31 -7.28
N ASN A 18 -11.36 -26.02 -7.16
CA ASN A 18 -10.88 -25.17 -6.06
C ASN A 18 -11.70 -25.29 -4.76
N GLN A 19 -12.87 -25.95 -4.77
CA GLN A 19 -13.67 -26.14 -3.55
C GLN A 19 -13.18 -27.29 -2.65
N ASN A 20 -12.29 -28.16 -3.14
CA ASN A 20 -11.85 -29.37 -2.41
C ASN A 20 -10.36 -29.40 -2.00
N GLN A 21 -9.65 -28.27 -2.04
CA GLN A 21 -8.34 -28.18 -1.41
C GLN A 21 -8.41 -27.43 -0.08
N VAL A 22 -8.96 -28.09 0.93
CA VAL A 22 -8.62 -27.80 2.32
C VAL A 22 -7.14 -28.15 2.48
N ARG A 23 -6.27 -27.19 2.20
CA ARG A 23 -4.86 -27.25 2.60
C ARG A 23 -4.89 -27.42 4.12
N LYS A 24 -4.47 -28.60 4.59
CA LYS A 24 -4.11 -28.80 6.00
C LYS A 24 -3.16 -27.67 6.35
N SER A 25 -3.59 -26.80 7.25
CA SER A 25 -2.72 -25.79 7.86
C SER A 25 -1.65 -26.55 8.63
N GLU A 26 -0.47 -26.70 8.03
CA GLU A 26 0.76 -26.86 8.81
C GLU A 26 0.80 -25.66 9.76
N GLY A 27 1.02 -25.93 11.05
CA GLY A 27 0.86 -24.95 12.12
C GLY A 27 1.55 -23.64 11.77
N LYS A 28 0.84 -22.51 11.99
CA LYS A 28 1.42 -21.18 11.83
C LYS A 28 2.76 -21.16 12.58
N PRO A 29 3.86 -20.68 11.96
CA PRO A 29 5.10 -20.49 12.68
C PRO A 29 4.79 -19.64 13.93
N VAL A 30 5.20 -20.12 15.10
CA VAL A 30 5.05 -19.36 16.34
C VAL A 30 6.12 -18.28 16.30
N TYR A 31 5.72 -17.07 15.92
CA TYR A 31 6.58 -15.91 16.00
C TYR A 31 6.90 -15.59 17.47
N ILE A 32 8.18 -15.67 17.85
CA ILE A 32 8.65 -15.20 19.16
C ILE A 32 9.08 -13.76 18.99
N LYS A 33 8.30 -12.84 19.59
CA LYS A 33 8.52 -11.40 19.54
C LYS A 33 9.75 -11.01 20.36
N ASP A 34 10.74 -10.39 19.72
CA ASP A 34 11.89 -9.79 20.39
C ASP A 34 11.64 -8.30 20.75
N GLU A 35 12.56 -7.67 21.49
CA GLU A 35 12.41 -6.26 21.89
C GLU A 35 12.53 -5.28 20.71
N LEU A 36 13.25 -5.65 19.64
CA LEU A 36 13.37 -4.86 18.42
C LEU A 36 12.09 -4.93 17.58
N ASP A 37 11.23 -5.92 17.83
CA ASP A 37 9.94 -6.08 17.20
C ASP A 37 8.83 -5.20 17.77
N GLU A 38 9.10 -4.41 18.80
CA GLU A 38 8.15 -3.42 19.28
C GLU A 38 8.08 -2.19 18.36
N PRO A 39 6.87 -1.66 18.07
CA PRO A 39 6.76 -0.43 17.29
C PRO A 39 7.43 0.72 18.05
N LYS A 40 8.41 1.36 17.41
CA LYS A 40 9.20 2.47 17.94
C LYS A 40 8.36 3.69 18.33
N TYR A 41 7.29 3.96 17.59
CA TYR A 41 6.41 5.10 17.82
C TYR A 41 5.01 4.65 18.21
N LYS A 42 4.52 5.17 19.34
CA LYS A 42 3.13 5.05 19.80
C LYS A 42 2.58 6.47 19.98
N ILE A 43 1.37 6.75 19.51
CA ILE A 43 0.75 8.07 19.67
C ILE A 43 0.47 8.28 21.17
N ALA A 44 1.23 9.18 21.80
CA ALA A 44 1.14 9.42 23.25
C ALA A 44 -0.19 10.05 23.67
N ASN A 45 -0.80 10.88 22.81
CA ASN A 45 -2.11 11.48 23.04
C ASN A 45 -2.95 11.44 21.74
N PRO A 46 -3.74 10.38 21.54
CA PRO A 46 -4.57 10.20 20.35
C PRO A 46 -5.62 11.30 20.15
N GLU A 47 -6.18 11.83 21.23
CA GLU A 47 -7.20 12.89 21.18
C GLU A 47 -6.61 14.20 20.65
N LEU A 48 -5.42 14.57 21.13
CA LEU A 48 -4.71 15.75 20.65
C LEU A 48 -4.33 15.59 19.17
N PHE A 49 -3.86 14.40 18.78
CA PHE A 49 -3.54 14.09 17.38
C PHE A 49 -4.77 14.25 16.47
N ALA A 50 -5.92 13.69 16.85
CA ALA A 50 -7.17 13.81 16.10
C ALA A 50 -7.62 15.28 15.98
N LYS A 51 -7.57 16.03 17.08
CA LYS A 51 -7.93 17.45 17.10
C LYS A 51 -7.02 18.30 16.22
N SER A 52 -5.71 18.05 16.22
CA SER A 52 -4.78 18.76 15.34
C SER A 52 -5.06 18.50 13.86
N ARG A 53 -5.40 17.26 13.50
CA ARG A 53 -5.81 16.89 12.14
C ARG A 53 -7.10 17.58 11.71
N GLU A 54 -8.08 17.66 12.59
CA GLU A 54 -9.33 18.39 12.36
C GLU A 54 -9.06 19.89 12.11
N ILE A 55 -8.26 20.53 12.96
CA ILE A 55 -7.89 21.96 12.81
C ILE A 55 -7.20 22.22 11.47
N LEU A 56 -6.25 21.37 11.08
CA LEU A 56 -5.57 21.49 9.78
C LEU A 56 -6.53 21.25 8.62
N GLY A 57 -7.46 20.30 8.75
CA GLY A 57 -8.52 20.05 7.76
C GLY A 57 -9.37 21.30 7.49
N ASN A 58 -9.63 22.12 8.50
CA ASN A 58 -10.36 23.37 8.36
C ASN A 58 -9.63 24.45 7.54
N LEU A 59 -8.34 24.28 7.21
CA LEU A 59 -7.64 25.15 6.27
C LEU A 59 -8.11 24.94 4.82
N ILE A 60 -8.54 23.73 4.48
CA ILE A 60 -9.00 23.37 3.15
C ILE A 60 -10.47 23.79 3.00
N SER A 61 -10.69 24.94 2.37
CA SER A 61 -12.03 25.50 2.19
C SER A 61 -12.83 24.80 1.09
N LYS A 62 -14.16 24.75 1.20
CA LYS A 62 -15.08 24.12 0.20
C LYS A 62 -14.95 24.66 -1.24
N ARG A 63 -14.38 25.85 -1.42
CA ARG A 63 -14.11 26.45 -2.75
C ARG A 63 -12.85 25.91 -3.42
N MET A 64 -11.99 25.21 -2.68
CA MET A 64 -10.78 24.61 -3.21
C MET A 64 -11.12 23.25 -3.80
N LYS A 65 -10.92 23.09 -5.11
CA LYS A 65 -10.94 21.78 -5.77
C LYS A 65 -9.70 21.01 -5.35
N THR A 66 -9.80 20.29 -4.25
CA THR A 66 -8.76 19.39 -3.76
C THR A 66 -9.25 17.96 -3.96
N SER A 67 -8.40 17.10 -4.50
CA SER A 67 -8.55 15.67 -4.27
C SER A 67 -8.20 15.46 -2.80
N GLY A 68 -9.19 15.23 -1.94
CA GLY A 68 -8.95 15.14 -0.50
C GLY A 68 -7.95 14.02 -0.12
N GLY A 69 -7.24 14.21 1.00
CA GLY A 69 -6.50 13.14 1.70
C GLY A 69 -4.96 13.26 1.68
N THR A 70 -4.41 13.47 2.87
CA THR A 70 -3.00 13.47 3.36
C THR A 70 -1.84 13.35 2.36
N ASP A 71 -0.93 14.32 2.44
CA ASP A 71 0.15 14.57 1.48
C ASP A 71 1.29 13.52 1.44
N ILE A 72 1.49 12.74 2.50
CA ILE A 72 2.35 11.54 2.62
C ILE A 72 1.98 10.86 3.95
N ASP A 73 1.81 9.53 4.01
CA ASP A 73 1.53 8.84 5.28
C ASP A 73 2.75 8.84 6.23
N TRP A 74 3.92 8.43 5.74
CA TRP A 74 5.19 8.53 6.47
C TRP A 74 6.32 9.00 5.57
N LEU A 75 7.06 10.00 6.05
CA LEU A 75 8.33 10.47 5.48
C LEU A 75 9.39 10.38 6.57
N ILE A 76 10.39 9.54 6.36
CA ILE A 76 11.50 9.33 7.27
C ILE A 76 12.77 9.81 6.57
N GLU A 77 13.42 10.83 7.14
CA GLU A 77 14.74 11.27 6.69
C GLU A 77 15.81 10.61 7.55
N HIS A 78 16.89 10.18 6.91
CA HIS A 78 18.10 9.73 7.60
C HIS A 78 19.33 9.89 6.71
N ASN A 79 20.36 10.59 7.20
CA ASN A 79 21.61 10.88 6.49
C ASN A 79 21.42 11.44 5.05
N GLY A 80 20.40 12.26 4.84
CA GLY A 80 20.04 12.82 3.54
C GLY A 80 19.34 11.84 2.58
N GLY A 81 19.08 10.61 3.04
CA GLY A 81 18.20 9.65 2.38
C GLY A 81 16.78 9.74 2.92
N PHE A 82 15.80 9.36 2.09
CA PHE A 82 14.39 9.43 2.43
C PHE A 82 13.69 8.10 2.22
N ILE A 83 12.97 7.63 3.24
CA ILE A 83 12.03 6.52 3.15
C ILE A 83 10.62 7.09 3.22
N ILE A 84 9.84 6.87 2.17
CA ILE A 84 8.43 7.23 2.11
C ILE A 84 7.63 5.94 2.19
N LEU A 85 6.73 5.86 3.16
CA LEU A 85 5.78 4.74 3.28
C LEU A 85 4.38 5.29 3.04
N GLU A 86 3.70 4.75 2.04
CA GLU A 86 2.32 5.06 1.71
C GLU A 86 1.45 3.83 1.99
N LEU A 87 0.50 3.96 2.90
CA LEU A 87 -0.42 2.87 3.26
C LEU A 87 -1.69 2.97 2.44
N LYS A 88 -2.17 1.83 1.95
CA LYS A 88 -3.43 1.72 1.22
C LYS A 88 -4.24 0.53 1.73
N THR A 89 -5.47 0.81 2.12
CA THR A 89 -6.45 -0.24 2.39
C THR A 89 -6.99 -0.80 1.08
N PHE A 90 -7.07 -2.11 0.96
CA PHE A 90 -7.73 -2.74 -0.17
C PHE A 90 -9.25 -2.56 -0.11
N PHE A 91 -9.86 -2.34 -1.26
CA PHE A 91 -11.31 -2.41 -1.44
C PHE A 91 -11.58 -3.20 -2.72
N ASP A 92 -12.25 -4.36 -2.64
CA ASP A 92 -12.49 -5.24 -3.79
C ASP A 92 -11.16 -5.66 -4.49
N ASP A 93 -10.20 -6.11 -3.66
CA ASP A 93 -8.85 -6.58 -4.06
C ASP A 93 -8.00 -5.60 -4.86
N ARG A 94 -8.28 -4.30 -4.73
CA ARG A 94 -7.50 -3.22 -5.33
C ARG A 94 -7.20 -2.11 -4.36
N ILE A 95 -6.09 -1.42 -4.63
CA ILE A 95 -5.80 -0.12 -4.05
C ILE A 95 -6.02 0.98 -5.09
N LEU A 96 -6.32 2.18 -4.61
CA LEU A 96 -6.48 3.37 -5.43
C LEU A 96 -5.41 4.38 -5.05
N ILE A 97 -4.74 4.93 -6.06
CA ILE A 97 -3.76 6.00 -5.89
C ILE A 97 -4.16 7.14 -6.81
N SER A 98 -4.37 8.34 -6.27
CA SER A 98 -4.73 9.48 -7.12
C SER A 98 -3.58 9.87 -8.05
N ARG A 99 -3.90 10.46 -9.20
CA ARG A 99 -2.89 10.96 -10.13
C ARG A 99 -2.01 12.03 -9.48
N ALA A 100 -2.59 12.85 -8.61
CA ALA A 100 -1.87 13.87 -7.84
C ALA A 100 -0.85 13.24 -6.89
N GLN A 101 -1.26 12.24 -6.09
CA GLN A 101 -0.37 11.51 -5.18
C GLN A 101 0.78 10.86 -5.94
N MET A 102 0.48 10.08 -6.99
CA MET A 102 1.52 9.43 -7.78
C MET A 102 2.47 10.46 -8.42
N SER A 103 1.95 11.59 -8.92
CA SER A 103 2.80 12.66 -9.46
C SER A 103 3.70 13.30 -8.41
N ALA A 104 3.21 13.46 -7.17
CA ALA A 104 4.02 14.00 -6.07
C ALA A 104 5.14 13.02 -5.70
N TYR A 105 4.81 11.74 -5.52
CA TYR A 105 5.79 10.70 -5.21
C TYR A 105 6.85 10.53 -6.30
N MET A 106 6.47 10.53 -7.57
CA MET A 106 7.41 10.47 -8.68
C MET A 106 8.38 11.66 -8.66
N LYS A 107 7.88 12.88 -8.42
CA LYS A 107 8.75 14.06 -8.31
C LYS A 107 9.71 13.97 -7.13
N LEU A 108 9.25 13.50 -5.96
CA LEU A 108 10.12 13.29 -4.81
C LEU A 108 11.21 12.26 -5.13
N TYR A 109 10.80 11.11 -5.66
CA TYR A 109 11.72 10.03 -6.04
C TYR A 109 12.77 10.47 -7.08
N GLU A 110 12.41 11.32 -8.03
CA GLU A 110 13.31 11.82 -9.07
C GLU A 110 14.28 12.91 -8.61
N ASN A 111 13.87 13.72 -7.62
CA ASN A 111 14.63 14.90 -7.20
C ASN A 111 15.43 14.70 -5.90
N LEU A 112 15.11 13.68 -5.11
CA LEU A 112 15.85 13.34 -3.90
C LEU A 112 16.97 12.33 -4.21
N LEU A 113 18.17 12.59 -3.68
CA LEU A 113 19.39 11.87 -4.07
C LEU A 113 19.38 10.38 -3.71
N LYS A 114 18.85 10.05 -2.52
CA LYS A 114 18.50 8.67 -2.11
C LYS A 114 17.05 8.70 -1.64
N CYS A 115 16.16 8.04 -2.37
CA CYS A 115 14.74 8.01 -2.02
C CYS A 115 14.14 6.65 -2.33
N HIS A 116 13.48 6.07 -1.34
CA HIS A 116 12.67 4.88 -1.49
C HIS A 116 11.22 5.26 -1.21
N VAL A 117 10.30 4.85 -2.07
CA VAL A 117 8.85 5.03 -1.85
C VAL A 117 8.20 3.67 -1.94
N LEU A 118 7.64 3.23 -0.81
CA LEU A 118 7.02 1.94 -0.61
C LEU A 118 5.50 2.13 -0.52
N PHE A 119 4.77 1.50 -1.42
CA PHE A 119 3.32 1.41 -1.37
C PHE A 119 2.93 0.10 -0.70
N ILE A 120 2.27 0.19 0.45
CA ILE A 120 1.94 -0.93 1.33
C ILE A 120 0.42 -1.10 1.35
N GLY A 121 -0.06 -2.09 0.60
CA GLY A 121 -1.43 -2.56 0.61
C GLY A 121 -1.71 -3.46 1.81
N HIS A 122 -2.83 -3.26 2.49
CA HIS A 122 -3.21 -4.10 3.64
C HIS A 122 -4.73 -4.25 3.81
N ASP A 123 -5.13 -5.30 4.56
CA ASP A 123 -6.51 -5.56 4.96
C ASP A 123 -6.68 -5.30 6.46
N ASP A 124 -7.14 -4.10 6.84
CA ASP A 124 -7.45 -3.69 8.23
C ASP A 124 -6.49 -4.27 9.31
N ILE A 125 -5.20 -3.93 9.21
CA ILE A 125 -4.15 -4.38 10.14
C ILE A 125 -3.60 -3.20 10.94
N VAL A 126 -3.07 -3.51 12.14
CA VAL A 126 -2.45 -2.53 13.04
C VAL A 126 -0.93 -2.74 13.23
N PHE A 127 -0.30 -3.60 12.40
CA PHE A 127 1.15 -3.85 12.31
C PHE A 127 1.84 -4.32 13.61
N THR A 128 1.08 -4.90 14.54
CA THR A 128 1.60 -5.43 15.82
C THR A 128 1.94 -6.91 15.79
N ASN A 129 1.35 -7.67 14.86
CA ASN A 129 1.64 -9.06 14.58
C ASN A 129 2.53 -9.16 13.35
N LEU A 130 3.66 -9.84 13.46
CA LEU A 130 4.68 -9.83 12.40
C LEU A 130 4.40 -10.82 11.27
N ASP A 131 3.54 -11.81 11.53
CA ASP A 131 3.10 -12.78 10.52
C ASP A 131 1.92 -12.26 9.67
N ASP A 132 1.40 -11.07 9.96
CA ASP A 132 0.28 -10.51 9.19
C ASP A 132 0.74 -10.22 7.75
N PRO A 133 -0.05 -10.59 6.73
CA PRO A 133 0.31 -10.35 5.35
C PRO A 133 0.09 -8.88 4.97
N VAL A 134 1.02 -8.36 4.18
CA VAL A 134 0.92 -7.08 3.48
C VAL A 134 1.33 -7.27 2.02
N TRP A 135 0.96 -6.30 1.20
CA TRP A 135 1.28 -6.29 -0.23
C TRP A 135 2.12 -5.09 -0.54
N LEU A 136 3.24 -5.28 -1.21
CA LEU A 136 4.23 -4.25 -1.44
C LEU A 136 4.48 -4.05 -2.92
N PHE A 137 4.61 -2.79 -3.34
CA PHE A 137 5.42 -2.45 -4.49
C PHE A 137 6.19 -1.16 -4.24
N GLU A 138 7.28 -0.96 -4.97
CA GLU A 138 8.10 0.25 -4.93
C GLU A 138 7.83 1.16 -6.11
N ILE A 139 8.04 2.47 -5.91
CA ILE A 139 7.94 3.43 -7.02
C ILE A 139 8.96 3.17 -8.15
N SER A 140 10.09 2.51 -7.85
CA SER A 140 11.06 2.07 -8.85
C SER A 140 10.43 1.05 -9.84
N GLN A 141 9.59 0.15 -9.33
CA GLN A 141 8.82 -0.82 -10.11
C GLN A 141 7.70 -0.13 -10.91
N TRP A 142 7.08 0.90 -10.33
CA TRP A 142 6.14 1.76 -11.07
C TRP A 142 6.82 2.48 -12.23
N ARG A 143 7.95 3.16 -11.97
CA ARG A 143 8.72 3.93 -12.96
C ARG A 143 9.21 3.06 -14.12
N SER A 144 9.59 1.81 -13.85
CA SER A 144 10.02 0.85 -14.86
C SER A 144 8.86 0.23 -15.65
N GLY A 145 7.60 0.51 -15.28
CA GLY A 145 6.41 -0.08 -15.90
C GLY A 145 6.17 -1.54 -15.51
N THR A 146 6.80 -2.01 -14.43
CA THR A 146 6.71 -3.41 -13.97
C THR A 146 5.39 -3.70 -13.27
N VAL A 147 4.76 -2.68 -12.64
CA VAL A 147 3.46 -2.81 -11.95
C VAL A 147 2.33 -2.47 -12.93
N PRO A 148 1.53 -3.45 -13.37
CA PRO A 148 0.36 -3.18 -14.19
C PRO A 148 -0.66 -2.35 -13.42
N HIS A 149 -1.29 -1.42 -14.12
CA HIS A 149 -2.28 -0.52 -13.53
C HIS A 149 -3.29 -0.07 -14.58
N VAL A 150 -4.48 0.33 -14.12
CA VAL A 150 -5.50 0.93 -14.98
C VAL A 150 -5.67 2.39 -14.58
N GLU A 151 -5.49 3.30 -15.53
CA GLU A 151 -5.81 4.71 -15.35
C GLU A 151 -7.32 4.92 -15.60
N ARG A 152 -8.04 5.48 -14.62
CA ARG A 152 -9.47 5.81 -14.75
C ARG A 152 -9.78 7.13 -14.05
N SER A 153 -10.84 7.80 -14.50
CA SER A 153 -11.53 8.78 -13.65
C SER A 153 -12.26 8.00 -12.56
N LEU A 154 -11.91 8.22 -11.30
CA LEU A 154 -12.54 7.57 -10.14
C LEU A 154 -13.53 8.57 -9.53
N THR A 155 -14.82 8.25 -9.56
CA THR A 155 -15.80 8.89 -8.69
C THR A 155 -15.76 8.19 -7.35
N ASP A 156 -15.08 8.77 -6.36
CA ASP A 156 -15.12 8.25 -5.00
C ASP A 156 -16.43 8.68 -4.34
N THR A 157 -17.37 7.74 -4.15
CA THR A 157 -18.67 8.04 -3.53
C THR A 157 -18.57 8.37 -2.04
N THR A 158 -17.43 8.11 -1.42
CA THR A 158 -17.13 8.42 -0.02
C THR A 158 -16.67 9.87 0.15
N TYR A 159 -16.03 10.43 -0.88
CA TYR A 159 -15.64 11.83 -0.98
C TYR A 159 -16.59 12.54 -1.96
N ASN A 160 -17.75 12.99 -1.46
CA ASN A 160 -18.76 13.74 -2.20
C ASN A 160 -18.18 14.60 -3.35
N GLU A 161 -18.66 14.33 -4.56
CA GLU A 161 -18.66 15.18 -5.76
C GLU A 161 -17.35 15.38 -6.56
N ASN A 162 -16.21 14.80 -6.16
CA ASN A 162 -14.98 14.96 -6.94
C ASN A 162 -14.59 13.67 -7.69
N GLU A 163 -14.68 13.72 -9.02
CA GLU A 163 -13.92 12.80 -9.88
C GLU A 163 -12.43 13.02 -9.63
N ILE A 164 -11.76 12.01 -9.08
CA ILE A 164 -10.31 11.96 -8.93
C ILE A 164 -9.79 11.04 -10.03
N ALA A 165 -9.12 11.61 -11.04
CA ALA A 165 -8.32 10.79 -11.94
C ALA A 165 -7.24 10.05 -11.13
N GLY A 166 -7.13 8.75 -11.31
CA GLY A 166 -6.22 7.93 -10.52
C GLY A 166 -5.91 6.59 -11.15
N TYR A 167 -5.12 5.83 -10.41
CA TYR A 167 -4.62 4.53 -10.79
C TYR A 167 -5.23 3.47 -9.89
N ARG A 168 -5.64 2.39 -10.54
CA ARG A 168 -6.08 1.17 -9.88
C ARG A 168 -4.98 0.11 -10.02
N ILE A 169 -4.57 -0.45 -8.90
CA ILE A 169 -3.58 -1.51 -8.83
C ILE A 169 -4.24 -2.71 -8.16
N GLU A 170 -4.27 -3.83 -8.87
CA GLU A 170 -4.82 -5.09 -8.35
C GLU A 170 -3.82 -5.71 -7.38
N ARG A 171 -4.33 -6.32 -6.30
CA ARG A 171 -3.53 -6.99 -5.26
C ARG A 171 -2.53 -7.99 -5.83
N GLU A 172 -2.92 -8.72 -6.87
CA GLU A 172 -2.09 -9.75 -7.52
C GLU A 172 -0.81 -9.21 -8.16
N PHE A 173 -0.76 -7.90 -8.45
CA PHE A 173 0.41 -7.24 -9.01
C PHE A 173 1.39 -6.72 -7.96
N MET A 174 1.06 -6.88 -6.68
CA MET A 174 1.89 -6.49 -5.56
C MET A 174 2.53 -7.74 -4.93
N GLU A 175 3.75 -7.58 -4.44
CA GLU A 175 4.45 -8.66 -3.75
C GLU A 175 3.81 -8.90 -2.38
N LYS A 176 3.31 -10.13 -2.16
CA LYS A 176 2.81 -10.52 -0.85
C LYS A 176 3.96 -10.88 0.07
N ILE A 177 4.15 -10.10 1.12
CA ILE A 177 5.14 -10.31 2.18
C ILE A 177 4.43 -10.31 3.55
N ASP A 178 5.13 -10.67 4.62
CA ASP A 178 4.64 -10.46 5.99
C ASP A 178 5.22 -9.15 6.58
N VAL A 179 4.65 -8.72 7.71
CA VAL A 179 5.09 -7.50 8.40
C VAL A 179 6.56 -7.59 8.85
N LYS A 180 7.07 -8.80 9.14
CA LYS A 180 8.49 -8.98 9.48
C LYS A 180 9.39 -8.63 8.30
N ILE A 181 9.13 -9.20 7.13
CA ILE A 181 9.89 -8.95 5.91
C ILE A 181 9.79 -7.48 5.51
N LEU A 182 8.62 -6.84 5.71
CA LEU A 182 8.48 -5.40 5.50
C LEU A 182 9.44 -4.59 6.40
N ARG A 183 9.57 -4.96 7.68
CA ARG A 183 10.50 -4.29 8.61
C ARG A 183 11.95 -4.52 8.24
N ASP A 184 12.32 -5.77 7.97
CA ASP A 184 13.67 -6.12 7.51
C ASP A 184 14.07 -5.31 6.26
N LYS A 185 13.10 -5.06 5.37
CA LYS A 185 13.30 -4.23 4.18
C LYS A 185 13.49 -2.74 4.50
N ILE A 186 12.68 -2.19 5.42
CA ILE A 186 12.85 -0.80 5.88
C ILE A 186 14.20 -0.62 6.58
N ASP A 187 14.61 -1.59 7.40
CA ASP A 187 15.91 -1.58 8.09
C ASP A 187 17.06 -1.71 7.08
N SER A 188 16.92 -2.54 6.06
CA SER A 188 17.90 -2.62 4.98
C SER A 188 18.07 -1.29 4.25
N ILE A 189 16.97 -0.57 3.98
CA ILE A 189 17.03 0.77 3.37
C ILE A 189 17.70 1.76 4.34
N TRP A 190 17.36 1.69 5.63
CA TRP A 190 18.00 2.52 6.65
C TRP A 190 19.52 2.33 6.65
N LEU A 191 20.00 1.09 6.60
CA LEU A 191 21.42 0.76 6.55
C LEU A 191 22.10 1.22 5.25
N GLU A 192 21.38 1.26 4.13
CA GLU A 192 21.88 1.85 2.87
C GLU A 192 22.26 3.33 3.05
N PHE A 193 21.54 4.05 3.92
CA PHE A 193 21.76 5.46 4.18
C PHE A 193 22.93 5.72 5.14
N GLU A 194 23.33 4.74 5.96
CA GLU A 194 24.52 4.83 6.83
C GLU A 194 25.84 4.81 6.04
N HIS A 195 25.84 4.13 4.88
CA HIS A 195 27.01 4.08 4.02
C HIS A 195 27.16 5.43 3.29
N ARG A 196 28.08 6.26 3.81
CA ARG A 196 28.50 7.50 3.15
C ARG A 196 29.02 7.18 1.76
N ILE A 197 28.45 7.81 0.74
CA ILE A 197 29.15 7.97 -0.53
C ILE A 197 30.30 8.94 -0.21
N ILE A 198 31.53 8.43 -0.21
CA ILE A 198 32.76 9.24 -0.12
C ILE A 198 32.90 10.03 -1.42
#